data_AF-A0A661J9C6-F1
#
_entry.id   AF-A0A661J9C6-F1
#
_cell.length_a   1.000
_cell.length_b   1.000
_cell.length_c   1.000
_cell.angle_alpha   90.00
_cell.angle_beta   90.00
_cell.angle_gamma   90.00
#
_symmetry.space_group_name_H-M   'P 1'
#
loop_
_entity.id
_entity.type
_entity.pdbx_description
1 polymer ?
#
loop_
_entity_poly.entity_id
_entity_poly.type
_entity_poly.pdbx_seq_one_letter_code
_entity_poly.pdbx_strand_id
1 'polypeptide(L)' 'MTEKSNDLGIKNPVKITDTTFRDGHQSLIATRMRTEDMLPIMEEVDSVGYHSIEVWGG' A
#
# COMPACT_ATOMS: atom_id res chain seq x y z
N MET A 1 -18.81 13.77 2.78
CA MET A 1 -18.27 13.01 3.92
C MET A 1 -17.25 12.05 3.35
N THR A 2 -15.95 12.29 3.36
CA THR A 2 -15.11 13.15 4.21
C THR A 2 -14.00 13.78 3.37
N GLU A 3 -13.87 15.10 3.46
CA GLU A 3 -12.66 15.81 3.06
C GLU A 3 -11.53 15.34 3.99
N LYS A 4 -10.59 14.53 3.52
CA LYS A 4 -9.30 14.39 4.20
C LYS A 4 -8.42 15.57 3.79
N SER A 5 -8.74 16.74 4.34
CA SER A 5 -7.86 17.91 4.31
C SER A 5 -6.64 17.63 5.19
N ASN A 6 -5.61 17.01 4.62
CA ASN A 6 -4.31 16.86 5.26
C ASN A 6 -3.39 17.99 4.80
N ASP A 7 -3.77 19.24 5.11
CA ASP A 7 -2.88 20.39 4.91
C ASP A 7 -2.16 20.69 6.23
N LEU A 8 -1.12 19.89 6.52
CA LEU A 8 -0.19 20.15 7.61
C LEU A 8 0.80 21.30 7.27
N GLY A 9 0.57 22.05 6.18
CA GLY A 9 1.53 23.04 5.67
C GLY A 9 2.82 22.43 5.12
N ILE A 10 2.87 21.10 4.96
CA ILE A 10 4.04 20.38 4.45
C ILE A 10 4.06 20.53 2.94
N LYS A 11 4.87 21.48 2.46
CA LYS A 11 5.10 21.71 1.05
C LYS A 11 5.90 20.52 0.48
N ASN A 12 5.30 19.74 -0.41
CA ASN A 12 5.84 18.50 -1.01
C ASN A 12 6.11 17.37 0.02
N PRO A 13 5.08 16.70 0.55
CA PRO A 13 5.27 15.55 1.42
C PRO A 13 5.95 14.40 0.69
N VAL A 14 6.71 13.59 1.45
CA VAL A 14 7.30 12.35 0.94
C VAL A 14 6.18 11.40 0.54
N LYS A 15 6.29 10.86 -0.67
CA LYS A 15 5.35 9.88 -1.22
C LYS A 15 5.84 8.48 -0.87
N ILE A 16 4.95 7.66 -0.32
CA ILE A 16 5.27 6.30 0.09
C ILE A 16 4.57 5.32 -0.85
N THR A 17 5.34 4.35 -1.36
CA THR A 17 4.84 3.20 -2.10
C THR A 17 4.86 1.98 -1.19
N ASP A 18 3.71 1.33 -1.04
CA ASP A 18 3.65 0.05 -0.34
C ASP A 18 4.14 -1.07 -1.27
N THR A 19 5.00 -1.96 -0.76
CA THR A 19 5.55 -3.11 -1.51
C THR A 19 5.15 -4.45 -0.89
N THR A 20 4.28 -4.44 0.12
CA THR A 20 3.90 -5.64 0.89
C THR A 20 3.34 -6.73 -0.02
N PHE A 21 2.53 -6.33 -0.99
CA PHE A 21 1.78 -7.22 -1.89
C PHE A 21 2.55 -7.67 -3.15
N ARG A 22 3.81 -7.26 -3.32
CA ARG A 22 4.70 -7.79 -4.35
C ARG A 22 6.11 -8.06 -3.80
N ASP A 23 6.95 -7.03 -3.71
CA ASP A 23 8.38 -7.23 -3.43
C ASP A 23 8.66 -7.67 -1.97
N GLY A 24 7.81 -7.26 -1.03
CA GLY A 24 7.92 -7.65 0.37
C GLY A 24 7.80 -9.16 0.54
N HIS A 25 6.73 -9.76 0.01
CA HIS A 25 6.54 -11.19 0.10
C HIS A 25 7.44 -11.99 -0.87
N GLN A 26 7.91 -11.38 -1.97
CA GLN A 26 8.95 -11.94 -2.82
C GLN A 26 10.27 -12.13 -2.06
N SER A 27 10.66 -11.13 -1.27
CA SER A 27 11.89 -11.16 -0.45
C SER A 27 11.77 -12.10 0.76
N LEU A 28 10.62 -12.09 1.44
CA LEU A 28 10.47 -12.73 2.75
C LEU A 28 9.86 -14.14 2.69
N ILE A 29 8.99 -14.42 1.72
CA ILE A 29 8.25 -15.69 1.64
C ILE A 29 8.23 -16.28 0.23
N ALA A 30 9.32 -16.08 -0.52
CA ALA A 30 9.54 -16.68 -1.85
C ALA A 30 8.33 -16.55 -2.81
N THR A 31 7.69 -15.38 -2.77
CA THR A 31 6.57 -15.03 -3.66
C THR A 31 5.31 -15.89 -3.44
N ARG A 32 5.07 -16.39 -2.21
CA ARG A 32 3.96 -17.32 -1.91
C ARG A 32 2.72 -16.72 -1.22
N MET A 33 2.59 -15.40 -1.18
CA MET A 33 1.34 -14.77 -0.74
C MET A 33 0.26 -15.00 -1.81
N ARG A 34 -0.90 -15.54 -1.43
CA ARG A 34 -2.04 -15.71 -2.34
C ARG A 34 -2.96 -14.52 -2.25
N THR A 35 -3.77 -14.31 -3.28
CA THR A 35 -4.80 -13.26 -3.29
C THR A 35 -5.75 -13.38 -2.09
N GLU A 36 -6.12 -14.61 -1.72
CA GLU A 36 -6.97 -14.89 -0.55
C GLU A 36 -6.36 -14.37 0.77
N ASP A 37 -5.03 -14.36 0.89
CA ASP A 37 -4.32 -13.84 2.06
C ASP A 37 -4.30 -12.29 2.08
N MET A 38 -4.41 -11.66 0.89
CA MET A 38 -4.36 -10.21 0.71
C MET A 38 -5.74 -9.57 0.94
N LEU A 39 -6.80 -10.16 0.38
CA LEU A 39 -8.15 -9.59 0.37
C LEU A 39 -8.65 -9.06 1.73
N PRO A 40 -8.41 -9.73 2.87
CA PRO A 40 -8.94 -9.28 4.17
C PRO A 40 -8.46 -7.92 4.65
N ILE A 41 -7.33 -7.38 4.15
CA ILE A 41 -6.74 -6.10 4.61
C ILE A 41 -6.83 -4.99 3.54
N MET A 42 -7.40 -5.29 2.37
CA MET A 42 -7.38 -4.37 1.22
C MET A 42 -8.17 -3.07 1.47
N GLU A 43 -9.27 -3.14 2.21
CA GLU A 43 -10.09 -1.98 2.52
C GLU A 43 -9.34 -0.99 3.43
N GLU A 44 -8.62 -1.50 4.43
CA GLU A 44 -7.77 -0.68 5.28
C GLU A 44 -6.61 -0.07 4.49
N VAL A 45 -5.93 -0.85 3.64
CA VAL A 45 -4.81 -0.39 2.82
C VAL A 45 -5.23 0.75 1.88
N ASP A 46 -6.39 0.64 1.23
CA ASP A 46 -6.95 1.71 0.39
C ASP A 46 -7.21 2.99 1.21
N SER A 47 -7.70 2.84 2.44
CA SER A 47 -8.01 3.96 3.32
C SER A 47 -6.79 4.75 3.83
N VAL A 48 -5.60 4.15 3.83
CA VAL A 48 -4.33 4.76 4.29
C VAL A 48 -3.91 5.91 3.38
N GLY A 49 -4.14 5.80 2.07
CA GLY A 49 -3.79 6.84 1.09
C GLY A 49 -2.31 6.84 0.69
N TYR A 50 -1.74 5.66 0.42
CA TYR A 50 -0.40 5.53 -0.20
C TYR A 50 -0.32 6.25 -1.54
N HIS A 51 0.90 6.63 -1.96
CA HIS A 51 1.10 7.20 -3.29
C HIS A 51 0.83 6.19 -4.39
N SER A 52 1.29 4.97 -4.17
CA SER A 52 1.02 3.81 -5.01
C SER A 52 1.15 2.54 -4.16
N ILE A 53 0.61 1.45 -4.69
CA ILE A 53 0.76 0.12 -4.12
C ILE A 53 1.34 -0.75 -5.21
N GLU A 54 2.47 -1.39 -4.94
CA GLU A 54 3.07 -2.37 -5.82
C GLU A 54 2.41 -3.73 -5.56
N VAL A 55 1.55 -4.15 -6.49
CA VAL A 55 0.76 -5.38 -6.37
C VAL A 55 1.09 -6.41 -7.44
N TRP A 56 1.79 -5.99 -8.50
CA TRP A 56 2.04 -6.77 -9.71
C TRP A 56 3.44 -6.49 -10.25
N GLY A 57 3.92 -7.38 -11.12
CA GLY A 57 5.32 -7.42 -11.56
C GLY A 57 6.14 -8.38 -10.70
N GLY A 58 7.47 -8.21 -10.73
CA GLY A 58 8.43 -9.17 -10.17
C GLY A 58 9.25 -9.86 -11.23
#